data_AF-A0AAE5CQ14-F1
#
_entry.id   AF-A0AAE5CQ14-F1
#
_cell.length_a   1.000
_cell.length_b   1.000
_cell.length_c   1.000
_cell.angle_alpha   90.00
_cell.angle_beta   90.00
_cell.angle_gamma   90.00
#
_symmetry.space_group_name_H-M   'P 1'
#
loop_
_entity.id
_entity.type
_entity.pdbx_description
1 polymer ?
#
loop_
_entity_poly.entity_id
_entity_poly.type
_entity_poly.pdbx_seq_one_letter_code
_entity_poly.pdbx_strand_id
1 'polypeptide(L)' 'MKHLTSRELLYLEDAGKLFESIAKTCDFAASSAVDPQFKAYLQALGKEHKQWMSATAEKGQNALIQ' A
#
# COMPACT_ATOMS: atom_id res chain seq x y z
N MET A 1 9.32 15.04 -17.88
CA MET A 1 8.85 14.54 -16.57
C MET A 1 9.94 14.82 -15.55
N LYS A 2 9.62 15.27 -14.32
CA LYS A 2 10.65 15.47 -13.28
C LYS A 2 11.05 14.11 -12.70
N HIS A 3 12.34 13.79 -12.73
CA HIS A 3 12.88 12.60 -12.09
C HIS A 3 12.77 12.72 -10.58
N LEU A 4 12.50 11.60 -9.91
CA LEU A 4 12.55 11.53 -8.46
C LEU A 4 14.00 11.50 -7.99
N THR A 5 14.29 12.27 -6.95
CA THR A 5 15.54 12.19 -6.22
C THR A 5 15.63 10.88 -5.44
N SER A 6 16.85 10.49 -5.05
CA SER A 6 17.06 9.33 -4.18
C SER A 6 16.28 9.43 -2.86
N ARG A 7 16.11 10.65 -2.33
CA ARG A 7 15.29 10.89 -1.13
C ARG A 7 13.82 10.60 -1.38
N GLU A 8 13.28 11.05 -2.51
CA GLU A 8 11.89 10.77 -2.88
C GLU A 8 11.65 9.28 -3.14
N LEU A 9 12.63 8.58 -3.74
CA LEU A 9 12.57 7.13 -3.90
C LEU A 9 12.56 6.39 -2.55
N LEU A 10 13.39 6.81 -1.60
CA LEU A 10 13.38 6.26 -0.23
C LEU A 10 12.04 6.48 0.47
N TYR A 11 11.44 7.67 0.33
CA TYR A 11 10.11 7.92 0.89
C TYR A 11 9.03 7.03 0.28
N LEU A 12 9.10 6.76 -1.04
CA LEU A 12 8.16 5.84 -1.69
C LEU A 12 8.36 4.40 -1.22
N GLU A 13 9.61 3.98 -1.00
CA GLU A 13 9.93 2.66 -0.43
C GLU A 13 9.35 2.50 0.99
N ASP A 14 9.60 3.48 1.86
CA ASP A 14 9.09 3.48 3.23
C ASP A 14 7.56 3.51 3.28
N ALA A 15 6.93 4.33 2.44
CA ALA A 15 5.47 4.36 2.30
C ALA A 15 4.92 3.01 1.80
N GLY A 16 5.60 2.36 0.86
CA GLY A 16 5.25 1.03 0.38
C GLY A 16 5.23 -0.01 1.51
N LYS A 17 6.28 -0.03 2.34
CA LYS A 17 6.36 -0.93 3.52
C LYS A 17 5.26 -0.64 4.54
N LEU A 18 4.95 0.64 4.78
CA LEU A 18 3.86 1.03 5.68
C LEU A 18 2.51 0.51 5.18
N PHE A 19 2.19 0.71 3.89
CA PHE A 19 0.93 0.24 3.31
C PHE A 19 0.83 -1.28 3.28
N GLU A 20 1.94 -1.99 3.06
CA GLU A 20 1.98 -3.45 3.14
C GLU A 20 1.66 -3.94 4.55
N SER A 21 2.25 -3.30 5.56
CA SER A 21 1.98 -3.60 6.97
C SER A 21 0.50 -3.40 7.31
N ILE A 22 -0.09 -2.26 6.94
CA ILE A 22 -1.50 -1.97 7.18
C ILE A 22 -2.39 -3.01 6.49
N ALA A 23 -2.11 -3.33 5.22
CA ALA A 23 -2.89 -4.31 4.48
C ALA A 23 -2.87 -5.70 5.17
N LYS A 24 -1.71 -6.15 5.63
CA LYS A 24 -1.58 -7.42 6.39
C LYS A 24 -2.35 -7.37 7.71
N THR A 25 -2.29 -6.25 8.44
CA THR A 25 -3.05 -6.07 9.68
C THR A 25 -4.56 -6.11 9.42
N CYS A 26 -5.04 -5.48 8.35
CA CYS A 26 -6.44 -5.53 7.96
C CYS A 26 -6.89 -6.94 7.56
N ASP A 27 -6.09 -7.65 6.76
CA ASP A 27 -6.37 -9.03 6.39
C ASP A 27 -6.44 -9.94 7.64
N PHE A 28 -5.51 -9.78 8.58
CA PHE A 28 -5.52 -10.49 9.86
C PHE A 28 -6.76 -10.16 10.69
N ALA A 29 -7.06 -8.89 10.92
CA ALA A 29 -8.21 -8.46 11.71
C ALA A 29 -9.53 -8.92 11.09
N ALA A 30 -9.65 -8.87 9.76
CA ALA A 30 -10.83 -9.34 9.03
C ALA A 30 -11.01 -10.86 9.15
N SER A 31 -9.93 -11.62 9.31
CA SER A 31 -9.99 -13.08 9.49
C SER A 31 -10.60 -13.47 10.84
N SER A 32 -10.40 -12.64 11.88
CA SER A 32 -10.94 -12.82 13.23
C SER A 32 -12.25 -12.06 13.51
N ALA A 33 -12.68 -11.18 12.62
CA ALA A 33 -13.87 -10.36 12.81
C ALA A 33 -15.15 -11.18 12.70
N VAL A 34 -15.98 -11.12 13.75
CA VAL A 34 -17.32 -11.76 13.79
C VAL A 34 -18.38 -10.84 13.19
N ASP A 35 -18.23 -9.53 13.34
CA ASP A 35 -19.14 -8.54 12.78
C ASP A 35 -18.95 -8.41 11.25
N PRO A 36 -19.99 -8.68 10.43
CA PRO A 36 -19.88 -8.65 8.98
C PRO A 36 -19.56 -7.26 8.41
N GLN A 37 -20.05 -6.19 9.03
CA GLN A 37 -19.85 -4.82 8.56
C GLN A 37 -18.41 -4.36 8.81
N PHE A 38 -17.87 -4.65 9.99
CA PHE A 38 -16.49 -4.42 10.36
C PHE A 38 -15.53 -5.25 9.49
N LYS A 39 -15.88 -6.51 9.20
CA LYS A 39 -15.11 -7.36 8.28
C LYS A 39 -15.05 -6.77 6.87
N ALA A 40 -16.20 -6.35 6.33
CA ALA A 40 -16.26 -5.72 5.01
C ALA A 40 -15.45 -4.41 4.95
N TYR A 41 -15.52 -3.61 6.02
CA TYR A 41 -14.71 -2.40 6.15
C TYR A 41 -13.20 -2.70 6.11
N LEU A 42 -12.74 -3.67 6.91
CA LEU A 42 -11.32 -4.05 6.94
C LEU A 42 -10.84 -4.60 5.59
N GLN A 43 -11.66 -5.41 4.90
CA GLN A 43 -11.34 -5.91 3.56
C GLN A 43 -11.25 -4.78 2.53
N ALA A 44 -12.14 -3.78 2.60
CA ALA A 44 -12.09 -2.61 1.73
C ALA A 44 -10.80 -1.80 1.97
N LEU A 45 -10.45 -1.57 3.24
CA LEU A 45 -9.25 -0.83 3.62
C LEU A 45 -7.97 -1.54 3.17
N GLY A 46 -7.89 -2.86 3.38
CA GLY A 46 -6.77 -3.68 2.89
C GLY A 46 -6.64 -3.64 1.36
N LYS A 47 -7.75 -3.63 0.63
CA LYS A 47 -7.76 -3.51 -0.83
C LYS A 47 -7.28 -2.14 -1.32
N GLU A 48 -7.75 -1.06 -0.69
CA GLU A 48 -7.34 0.31 -1.03
C GLU A 48 -5.83 0.49 -0.85
N HIS A 49 -5.27 0.01 0.27
CA HIS A 49 -3.82 0.06 0.48
C HIS A 49 -3.04 -0.75 -0.54
N LYS A 50 -3.53 -1.93 -0.95
CA LYS A 50 -2.89 -2.72 -2.03
C LYS A 50 -2.88 -1.95 -3.36
N GLN A 51 -3.94 -1.21 -3.68
CA GLN A 51 -3.98 -0.36 -4.87
C GLN A 51 -2.97 0.80 -4.79
N TRP A 52 -2.80 1.42 -3.62
CA TRP A 52 -1.78 2.45 -3.42
C TRP A 52 -0.37 1.91 -3.54
N MET A 53 -0.09 0.69 -3.07
CA MET A 53 1.20 0.03 -3.29
C MET A 53 1.49 -0.16 -4.77
N SER A 54 0.53 -0.69 -5.53
CA SER A 54 0.69 -0.87 -6.99
C SER A 54 0.97 0.45 -7.71
N ALA A 55 0.22 1.51 -7.38
CA ALA A 55 0.43 2.83 -7.96
C ALA A 55 1.77 3.47 -7.56
N THR A 56 2.25 3.18 -6.35
CA THR A 56 3.55 3.67 -5.83
C THR A 56 4.71 2.94 -6.51
N ALA A 57 4.61 1.62 -6.66
CA ALA A 57 5.58 0.79 -7.36
C ALA A 57 5.72 1.19 -8.82
N GLU A 58 4.60 1.42 -9.52
CA GLU A 58 4.59 1.89 -10.92
C GLU A 58 5.34 3.23 -11.07
N LYS A 59 5.09 4.18 -10.17
CA LYS A 59 5.79 5.47 -10.16
C LYS A 59 7.29 5.35 -9.88
N GLY A 60 7.69 4.42 -9.00
CA GLY A 60 9.09 4.12 -8.73
C GLY A 60 9.81 3.46 -9.91
N GLN A 61 9.14 2.51 -10.58
CA GLN A 61 9.70 1.81 -11.74
C GLN A 61 9.90 2.75 -12.94
N ASN A 62 8.93 3.62 -13.21
CA ASN A 62 9.03 4.62 -14.27
C ASN A 62 10.13 5.65 -14.01
N ALA A 63 10.56 5.84 -12.76
CA ALA A 63 11.68 6.70 -12.40
C ALA A 63 13.06 6.03 -12.59
N LEU A 64 13.13 4.70 -12.75
CA LEU A 64 14.37 3.90 -12.85
C LEU A 64 14.72 3.45 -14.28
N ILE A 65 13.79 3.52 -15.25
CA ILE A 65 13.93 2.91 -16.59
C ILE A 65 14.23 3.93 -17.72
N GLN A 66 14.48 5.21 -17.43
CA GLN A 66 14.89 6.23 -18.43
C GLN A 66 15.95 7.18 -17.89
#